data_AF-F9HB62-F1
#
_entry.id   AF-F9HB62-F1
#
_cell.length_a   1.000
_cell.length_b   1.000
_cell.length_c   1.000
_cell.angle_alpha   90.00
_cell.angle_beta   90.00
_cell.angle_gamma   90.00
#
_symmetry.space_group_name_H-M   'P 1'
#
loop_
_entity.id
_entity.type
_entity.pdbx_description
1 polymer ?
#
loop_
_entity_poly.entity_id
_entity_poly.type
_entity_poly.pdbx_seq_one_letter_code
_entity_poly.pdbx_strand_id
1 'polypeptide(L)'
;MEIQDYTDSAFKHALARNVRSLTRGKKSSKQPIAILLGGQSGAGKTTIHRIKQKEFQSNIVIIDGDSFRSQHPHYLELQQEYGKDSVEYTKDFAGKMVESLVTELSHLGYNLLIEGTLRTIDVPKKTAQLLKSEGYEVQLAIIATKPELSYLSTLIRYEELYGVNRNQARATPKEHHDFIVNHLVDNTRQLEELAIFERIQIYQRDRSCIYDSGEDKISAATVLHDLLFGEWNQVEKEMLKSGEERLRDLTNRDGC
;
A
#
# COMPACT_ATOMS: atom_id res chain seq x y z
N MET A 1 -12.85 23.78 18.39
CA MET A 1 -13.01 22.73 17.37
C MET A 1 -12.18 23.20 16.21
N GLU A 2 -11.05 22.55 16.01
CA GLU A 2 -10.12 22.85 14.92
C GLU A 2 -10.68 22.27 13.61
N ILE A 3 -10.18 22.71 12.45
CA ILE A 3 -10.76 22.35 11.13
C ILE A 3 -10.62 20.84 10.85
N GLN A 4 -9.61 20.20 11.43
CA GLN A 4 -9.38 18.76 11.33
C GLN A 4 -10.20 17.93 12.33
N ASP A 5 -10.88 18.55 13.29
CA ASP A 5 -11.77 17.82 14.18
C ASP A 5 -12.99 17.33 13.39
N TYR A 6 -13.43 16.10 13.66
CA TYR A 6 -14.63 15.54 13.05
C TYR A 6 -15.52 14.91 14.13
N THR A 7 -16.83 15.00 13.93
CA THR A 7 -17.80 14.40 14.85
C THR A 7 -17.85 12.88 14.68
N ASP A 8 -18.17 12.18 15.77
CA ASP A 8 -18.40 10.73 15.73
C ASP A 8 -19.51 10.35 14.74
N SER A 9 -20.57 11.17 14.64
CA SER A 9 -21.64 10.95 13.67
C SER A 9 -21.15 11.02 12.23
N ALA A 10 -20.31 12.00 11.89
CA ALA A 10 -19.75 12.13 10.54
C ALA A 10 -18.84 10.94 10.21
N PHE A 11 -18.01 10.52 11.17
CA PHE A 11 -17.15 9.34 11.02
C PHE A 11 -17.97 8.06 10.79
N LYS A 12 -18.98 7.80 11.63
CA LYS A 12 -19.87 6.63 11.51
C LYS A 12 -20.62 6.60 10.18
N HIS A 13 -21.04 7.77 9.69
CA HIS A 13 -21.66 7.88 8.37
C HIS A 13 -20.71 7.47 7.24
N ALA A 14 -19.47 7.98 7.27
CA ALA A 14 -18.43 7.60 6.30
C ALA A 14 -18.08 6.11 6.38
N LEU A 15 -17.95 5.56 7.60
CA LEU A 15 -17.68 4.15 7.84
C LEU A 15 -18.79 3.26 7.26
N ALA A 16 -20.05 3.55 7.55
CA ALA A 16 -21.19 2.78 7.03
C ALA A 16 -21.24 2.80 5.49
N ARG A 17 -20.93 3.95 4.88
CA ARG A 17 -20.83 4.07 3.42
C ARG A 17 -19.70 3.22 2.85
N ASN A 18 -18.53 3.23 3.48
CA ASN A 18 -17.37 2.44 3.05
C ASN A 18 -17.62 0.94 3.20
N VAL A 19 -18.17 0.48 4.33
CA VAL A 19 -18.57 -0.93 4.51
C VAL A 19 -19.52 -1.37 3.40
N ARG A 20 -20.59 -0.60 3.14
CA ARG A 20 -21.54 -0.90 2.04
C ARG A 20 -20.87 -0.95 0.67
N SER A 21 -19.97 -0.01 0.37
CA SER A 21 -19.31 0.07 -0.93
C SER A 21 -18.32 -1.08 -1.14
N LEU A 22 -17.48 -1.35 -0.14
CA LEU A 22 -16.41 -2.33 -0.20
C LEU A 22 -16.91 -3.77 -0.22
N THR A 23 -18.02 -4.05 0.46
CA THR A 23 -18.64 -5.39 0.50
C THR A 23 -19.52 -5.70 -0.71
N ARG A 24 -19.82 -4.71 -1.56
CA ARG A 24 -20.71 -4.90 -2.70
C ARG A 24 -20.15 -5.94 -3.67
N GLY A 25 -20.91 -7.02 -3.87
CA GLY A 25 -20.52 -8.12 -4.74
C GLY A 25 -19.41 -9.01 -4.16
N LYS A 26 -19.16 -8.94 -2.84
CA LYS A 26 -18.26 -9.82 -2.10
C LYS A 26 -19.06 -10.72 -1.18
N LYS A 27 -18.48 -11.89 -0.86
CA LYS A 27 -19.04 -12.88 0.05
C LYS A 27 -18.01 -13.20 1.11
N SER A 28 -18.49 -13.40 2.34
CA SER A 28 -17.65 -13.89 3.43
C SER A 28 -17.24 -15.34 3.20
N SER A 29 -16.15 -15.74 3.86
CA SER A 29 -15.59 -17.09 3.85
C SER A 29 -15.61 -17.65 5.27
N LYS A 30 -15.77 -18.97 5.40
CA LYS A 30 -15.57 -19.68 6.68
C LYS A 30 -14.08 -19.82 7.05
N GLN A 31 -13.21 -19.66 6.07
CA GLN A 31 -11.75 -19.65 6.19
C GLN A 31 -11.26 -18.41 5.45
N PRO A 32 -11.42 -17.22 6.04
CA PRO A 32 -11.08 -15.98 5.35
C PRO A 32 -9.56 -15.77 5.35
N ILE A 33 -9.06 -15.17 4.27
CA ILE A 33 -7.64 -14.84 4.09
C ILE A 33 -7.48 -13.33 4.15
N ALA A 34 -6.51 -12.87 4.93
CA ALA A 34 -6.09 -11.48 4.95
C ALA A 34 -4.64 -11.36 4.48
N ILE A 35 -4.41 -10.47 3.52
CA ILE A 35 -3.09 -10.25 2.90
C ILE A 35 -2.66 -8.84 3.25
N LEU A 36 -1.55 -8.72 3.98
CA LEU A 36 -0.91 -7.44 4.25
C LEU A 36 0.07 -7.13 3.14
N LEU A 37 0.08 -5.89 2.66
CA LEU A 37 1.00 -5.45 1.62
C LEU A 37 2.28 -4.84 2.17
N GLY A 38 3.39 -5.13 1.48
CA GLY A 38 4.70 -4.54 1.71
C GLY A 38 5.34 -4.00 0.44
N GLY A 39 6.37 -3.17 0.61
CA GLY A 39 7.15 -2.62 -0.50
C GLY A 39 7.26 -1.11 -0.50
N GLN A 40 8.20 -0.60 -1.27
CA GLN A 40 8.49 0.83 -1.36
C GLN A 40 7.35 1.59 -2.03
N SER A 41 7.22 2.88 -1.71
CA SER A 41 6.41 3.79 -2.51
C SER A 41 6.91 3.79 -3.96
N GLY A 42 5.99 3.70 -4.93
CA GLY A 42 6.37 3.61 -6.34
C GLY A 42 6.86 2.22 -6.80
N ALA A 43 6.98 1.21 -5.93
CA ALA A 43 7.34 -0.15 -6.35
C ALA A 43 6.30 -0.79 -7.28
N GLY A 44 5.03 -0.38 -7.16
CA GLY A 44 3.93 -0.82 -8.03
C GLY A 44 2.92 -1.75 -7.34
N LYS A 45 2.57 -1.51 -6.07
CA LYS A 45 1.63 -2.34 -5.26
C LYS A 45 0.31 -2.68 -5.96
N THR A 46 -0.16 -1.80 -6.86
CA THR A 46 -1.31 -2.06 -7.74
C THR A 46 -1.16 -3.35 -8.57
N THR A 47 0.06 -3.81 -8.85
CA THR A 47 0.33 -5.11 -9.47
C THR A 47 -0.18 -6.25 -8.58
N ILE A 48 0.09 -6.21 -7.27
CA ILE A 48 -0.44 -7.21 -6.32
C ILE A 48 -1.97 -7.10 -6.24
N HIS A 49 -2.54 -5.89 -6.29
CA HIS A 49 -4.00 -5.72 -6.35
C HIS A 49 -4.60 -6.50 -7.52
N ARG A 50 -3.99 -6.42 -8.71
CA ARG A 50 -4.45 -7.13 -9.90
C ARG A 50 -4.28 -8.64 -9.78
N ILE A 51 -3.15 -9.10 -9.24
CA ILE A 51 -2.87 -10.53 -9.02
C ILE A 51 -3.90 -11.10 -8.05
N LYS A 52 -4.05 -10.49 -6.87
CA LYS A 52 -4.94 -11.00 -5.82
C LYS A 52 -6.42 -10.83 -6.16
N GLN A 53 -6.81 -9.77 -6.86
CA GLN A 53 -8.17 -9.69 -7.40
C GLN A 53 -8.45 -10.82 -8.40
N LYS A 54 -7.50 -11.18 -9.27
CA LYS A 54 -7.69 -12.29 -10.21
C LYS A 54 -7.74 -13.64 -9.47
N GLU A 55 -6.80 -13.86 -8.54
CA GLU A 55 -6.68 -15.08 -7.73
C GLU A 55 -7.95 -15.35 -6.92
N PHE A 56 -8.51 -14.32 -6.28
CA PHE A 56 -9.74 -14.42 -5.50
C PHE A 56 -11.01 -14.28 -6.33
N GLN A 57 -10.93 -14.24 -7.66
CA GLN A 57 -12.09 -14.02 -8.55
C GLN A 57 -12.89 -12.77 -8.15
N SER A 58 -12.16 -11.71 -7.81
CA SER A 58 -12.64 -10.45 -7.23
C SER A 58 -13.30 -10.57 -5.86
N ASN A 59 -13.31 -11.73 -5.19
CA ASN A 59 -13.85 -11.91 -3.84
C ASN A 59 -12.84 -11.55 -2.73
N ILE A 60 -12.25 -10.37 -2.83
CA ILE A 60 -11.33 -9.78 -1.85
C ILE A 60 -11.61 -8.28 -1.73
N VAL A 61 -11.60 -7.76 -0.51
CA VAL A 61 -11.81 -6.34 -0.22
C VAL A 61 -10.45 -5.66 -0.09
N ILE A 62 -10.24 -4.60 -0.88
CA ILE A 62 -9.01 -3.80 -0.81
C ILE A 62 -9.25 -2.63 0.14
N ILE A 63 -8.42 -2.52 1.18
CA ILE A 63 -8.44 -1.43 2.15
C ILE A 63 -7.20 -0.57 1.90
N ASP A 64 -7.41 0.57 1.24
CA ASP A 64 -6.38 1.58 0.93
C ASP A 64 -6.60 2.83 1.77
N GLY A 65 -5.70 3.07 2.74
CA GLY A 65 -5.78 4.20 3.65
C GLY A 65 -5.79 5.57 2.96
N ASP A 66 -5.03 5.73 1.87
CA ASP A 66 -4.96 7.03 1.18
C ASP A 66 -6.29 7.38 0.50
N SER A 67 -7.08 6.38 0.10
CA SER A 67 -8.41 6.58 -0.50
C SER A 67 -9.45 7.16 0.46
N PHE A 68 -9.21 7.07 1.78
CA PHE A 68 -10.13 7.57 2.80
C PHE A 68 -9.88 9.02 3.20
N ARG A 69 -8.73 9.60 2.86
CA ARG A 69 -8.37 10.99 3.22
C ARG A 69 -9.36 12.01 2.67
N SER A 70 -9.75 11.84 1.40
CA SER A 70 -10.72 12.71 0.72
C SER A 70 -12.15 12.60 1.25
N GLN A 71 -12.39 11.65 2.16
CA GLN A 71 -13.68 11.47 2.83
C GLN A 71 -13.76 12.19 4.17
N HIS A 72 -12.69 12.89 4.59
CA HIS A 72 -12.74 13.76 5.75
C HIS A 72 -13.88 14.79 5.59
N PRO A 73 -14.71 15.03 6.63
CA PRO A 73 -15.86 15.95 6.51
C PRO A 73 -15.48 17.35 6.05
N HIS A 74 -14.29 17.81 6.45
CA HIS A 74 -13.72 19.11 6.11
C HIS A 74 -12.58 19.02 5.08
N TYR A 75 -12.59 18.00 4.21
CA TYR A 75 -11.47 17.76 3.29
C TYR A 75 -11.19 18.97 2.37
N LEU A 76 -12.23 19.60 1.85
CA LEU A 76 -12.08 20.73 0.93
C LEU A 76 -11.50 21.96 1.64
N GLU A 77 -11.94 22.24 2.87
CA GLU A 77 -11.41 23.32 3.70
C GLU A 77 -9.94 23.06 4.07
N LEU A 78 -9.60 21.84 4.51
CA LEU A 78 -8.22 21.45 4.80
C LEU A 78 -7.32 21.55 3.56
N GLN A 79 -7.85 21.17 2.40
CA GLN A 79 -7.13 21.26 1.13
C GLN A 79 -6.95 22.71 0.66
N GLN A 80 -7.90 23.60 0.96
CA GLN A 80 -7.81 25.03 0.66
C GLN A 80 -6.80 25.74 1.57
N GLU A 81 -6.81 25.41 2.86
CA GLU A 81 -5.93 26.04 3.86
C GLU A 81 -4.48 25.53 3.77
N TYR A 82 -4.30 24.21 3.66
CA TYR A 82 -2.99 23.57 3.78
C TYR A 82 -2.45 22.99 2.47
N GLY A 83 -3.24 22.99 1.39
CA GLY A 83 -2.81 22.44 0.11
C GLY A 83 -2.31 20.99 0.23
N LYS A 84 -1.10 20.74 -0.25
CA LYS A 84 -0.42 19.43 -0.19
C LYS A 84 -0.16 18.93 1.24
N ASP A 85 -0.12 19.84 2.23
CA ASP A 85 0.17 19.54 3.63
C ASP A 85 -1.09 19.14 4.42
N SER A 86 -2.28 19.21 3.80
CA SER A 86 -3.56 18.69 4.34
C SER A 86 -3.51 17.21 4.77
N VAL A 87 -2.50 16.49 4.31
CA VAL A 87 -2.20 15.09 4.63
C VAL A 87 -1.92 14.90 6.11
N GLU A 88 -1.20 15.85 6.72
CA GLU A 88 -0.88 15.80 8.14
C GLU A 88 -2.14 15.93 9.00
N TYR A 89 -3.16 16.61 8.48
CA TYR A 89 -4.45 16.82 9.14
C TYR A 89 -5.48 15.72 8.84
N THR A 90 -5.35 15.03 7.71
CA THR A 90 -6.25 13.93 7.32
C THR A 90 -5.77 12.54 7.75
N LYS A 91 -4.52 12.41 8.21
CA LYS A 91 -3.91 11.11 8.55
C LYS A 91 -4.65 10.38 9.67
N ASP A 92 -5.11 11.12 10.68
CA ASP A 92 -5.78 10.52 11.84
C ASP A 92 -7.15 9.95 11.47
N PHE A 93 -7.93 10.70 10.67
CA PHE A 93 -9.21 10.21 10.13
C PHE A 93 -9.01 8.98 9.24
N ALA A 94 -8.06 9.03 8.30
CA ALA A 94 -7.78 7.93 7.39
C ALA A 94 -7.29 6.68 8.13
N GLY A 95 -6.39 6.84 9.11
CA GLY A 95 -5.91 5.75 9.96
C GLY A 95 -7.04 5.10 10.75
N LYS A 96 -7.87 5.92 11.43
CA LYS A 96 -9.05 5.42 12.16
C LYS A 96 -10.05 4.71 11.26
N MET A 97 -10.23 5.19 10.02
CA MET A 97 -11.10 4.54 9.03
C MET A 97 -10.56 3.16 8.62
N VAL A 98 -9.25 3.03 8.38
CA VAL A 98 -8.61 1.73 8.10
C VAL A 98 -8.81 0.77 9.27
N GLU A 99 -8.48 1.19 10.50
CA GLU A 99 -8.62 0.36 11.70
C GLU A 99 -10.07 -0.12 11.90
N SER A 100 -11.04 0.79 11.74
CA SER A 100 -12.46 0.48 11.87
C SER A 100 -12.93 -0.48 10.77
N LEU A 101 -12.50 -0.28 9.52
CA LEU A 101 -12.85 -1.16 8.41
C LEU A 101 -12.22 -2.56 8.56
N VAL A 102 -10.96 -2.65 8.98
CA VAL A 102 -10.31 -3.94 9.26
C VAL A 102 -11.07 -4.68 10.36
N THR A 103 -11.44 -4.00 11.44
CA THR A 103 -12.21 -4.59 12.54
C THR A 103 -13.59 -5.08 12.08
N GLU A 104 -14.40 -4.20 11.47
CA GLU A 104 -15.76 -4.53 11.04
C GLU A 104 -15.76 -5.63 9.97
N LEU A 105 -14.88 -5.55 8.97
CA LEU A 105 -14.86 -6.52 7.87
C LEU A 105 -14.24 -7.87 8.26
N SER A 106 -13.35 -7.88 9.26
CA SER A 106 -12.81 -9.13 9.81
C SER A 106 -13.86 -9.89 10.61
N HIS A 107 -14.63 -9.19 11.47
CA HIS A 107 -15.78 -9.81 12.17
C HIS A 107 -16.82 -10.40 11.20
N LEU A 108 -16.97 -9.81 10.01
CA LEU A 108 -17.88 -10.29 8.97
C LEU A 108 -17.30 -11.41 8.09
N GLY A 109 -16.01 -11.76 8.25
CA GLY A 109 -15.37 -12.86 7.55
C GLY A 109 -15.06 -12.61 6.07
N TYR A 110 -14.86 -11.36 5.64
CA TYR A 110 -14.45 -11.07 4.25
C TYR A 110 -12.95 -11.31 4.04
N ASN A 111 -12.55 -11.76 2.84
CA ASN A 111 -11.13 -11.75 2.48
C ASN A 111 -10.63 -10.31 2.34
N LEU A 112 -9.46 -10.00 2.90
CA LEU A 112 -8.93 -8.64 2.98
C LEU A 112 -7.58 -8.53 2.27
N LEU A 113 -7.36 -7.43 1.57
CA LEU A 113 -6.06 -6.97 1.10
C LEU A 113 -5.81 -5.59 1.71
N ILE A 114 -4.89 -5.52 2.65
CA ILE A 114 -4.66 -4.31 3.47
C ILE A 114 -3.38 -3.64 2.96
N GLU A 115 -3.52 -2.44 2.41
CA GLU A 115 -2.39 -1.66 1.92
C GLU A 115 -1.45 -1.25 3.06
N GLY A 116 -0.16 -1.30 2.78
CA GLY A 116 0.88 -1.05 3.76
C GLY A 116 2.25 -0.95 3.09
N THR A 117 3.22 -0.34 3.78
CA THR A 117 4.59 -0.19 3.26
C THR A 117 5.61 -1.06 3.99
N LEU A 118 5.22 -1.72 5.09
CA LEU A 118 6.14 -2.39 6.02
C LEU A 118 7.28 -1.45 6.49
N ARG A 119 6.97 -0.17 6.69
CA ARG A 119 7.92 0.81 7.26
C ARG A 119 8.41 0.40 8.65
N THR A 120 7.53 -0.20 9.44
CA THR A 120 7.81 -0.72 10.79
C THR A 120 7.22 -2.12 10.91
N ILE A 121 7.67 -2.87 11.91
CA ILE A 121 7.12 -4.20 12.23
C ILE A 121 5.86 -4.12 13.11
N ASP A 122 5.69 -3.04 13.89
CA ASP A 122 4.66 -2.97 14.93
C ASP A 122 3.24 -2.98 14.38
N VAL A 123 2.99 -2.18 13.34
CA VAL A 123 1.65 -2.09 12.73
C VAL A 123 1.27 -3.42 12.05
N PRO A 124 2.10 -4.01 11.16
CA PRO A 124 1.80 -5.32 10.57
C PRO A 124 1.63 -6.42 11.62
N LYS A 125 2.46 -6.43 12.67
CA LYS A 125 2.38 -7.41 13.75
C LYS A 125 1.06 -7.31 14.51
N LYS A 126 0.66 -6.11 14.94
CA LYS A 126 -0.62 -5.89 15.64
C LYS A 126 -1.81 -6.27 14.76
N THR A 127 -1.80 -5.85 13.48
CA THR A 127 -2.86 -6.16 12.52
C THR A 127 -2.96 -7.67 12.28
N ALA A 128 -1.84 -8.36 12.09
CA ALA A 128 -1.84 -9.81 11.90
C ALA A 128 -2.34 -10.55 13.14
N GLN A 129 -1.95 -10.13 14.34
CA GLN A 129 -2.44 -10.72 15.59
C GLN A 129 -3.94 -10.56 15.76
N LEU A 130 -4.49 -9.37 15.47
CA LEU A 130 -5.93 -9.11 15.46
C LEU A 130 -6.66 -10.04 14.48
N LEU A 131 -6.17 -10.16 13.25
CA LEU A 131 -6.82 -11.00 12.23
C LEU A 131 -6.75 -12.48 12.59
N LYS A 132 -5.62 -12.94 13.15
CA LYS A 132 -5.50 -14.31 13.66
C LYS A 132 -6.47 -14.62 14.79
N SER A 133 -6.72 -13.68 15.71
CA SER A 133 -7.74 -13.89 16.75
C SER A 133 -9.15 -14.00 16.19
N GLU A 134 -9.41 -13.44 15.00
CA GLU A 134 -10.65 -13.59 14.24
C GLU A 134 -10.67 -14.83 13.32
N GLY A 135 -9.67 -15.71 13.43
CA GLY A 135 -9.62 -16.98 12.69
C GLY A 135 -9.15 -16.85 11.23
N TYR A 136 -8.48 -15.76 10.87
CA TYR A 136 -7.93 -15.57 9.53
C TYR A 136 -6.62 -16.34 9.32
N GLU A 137 -6.43 -16.83 8.09
CA GLU A 137 -5.09 -17.06 7.55
C GLU A 137 -4.49 -15.71 7.16
N VAL A 138 -3.34 -15.35 7.72
CA VAL A 138 -2.71 -14.05 7.48
C VAL A 138 -1.45 -14.21 6.65
N GLN A 139 -1.45 -13.58 5.49
CA GLN A 139 -0.37 -13.64 4.52
C GLN A 139 0.31 -12.27 4.38
N LEU A 140 1.54 -12.29 3.88
CA LEU A 140 2.27 -11.10 3.49
C LEU A 140 2.61 -11.15 2.01
N ALA A 141 2.22 -10.11 1.26
CA ALA A 141 2.59 -9.97 -0.15
C ALA A 141 3.42 -8.70 -0.34
N ILE A 142 4.65 -8.86 -0.81
CA ILE A 142 5.63 -7.77 -0.97
C ILE A 142 5.86 -7.55 -2.45
N ILE A 143 5.95 -6.28 -2.86
CA ILE A 143 6.48 -5.93 -4.17
C ILE A 143 7.84 -5.24 -4.00
N ALA A 144 8.82 -5.71 -4.76
CA ALA A 144 10.18 -5.18 -4.73
C ALA A 144 10.68 -4.90 -6.15
N THR A 145 11.44 -3.82 -6.28
CA THR A 145 12.10 -3.35 -7.51
C THR A 145 13.31 -2.53 -7.09
N LYS A 146 14.26 -2.30 -8.00
CA LYS A 146 15.40 -1.42 -7.75
C LYS A 146 14.95 -0.06 -7.16
N PRO A 147 15.58 0.44 -6.08
CA PRO A 147 15.22 1.70 -5.43
C PRO A 147 15.15 2.91 -6.38
N GLU A 148 15.98 2.92 -7.42
CA GLU A 148 16.03 3.95 -8.44
C GLU A 148 14.75 3.92 -9.30
N LEU A 149 14.28 2.72 -9.68
CA LEU A 149 13.06 2.54 -10.46
C LEU A 149 11.80 2.88 -9.68
N SER A 150 11.73 2.50 -8.41
CA SER A 150 10.61 2.86 -7.53
C SER A 150 10.56 4.36 -7.28
N TYR A 151 11.70 4.99 -6.96
CA TYR A 151 11.75 6.44 -6.76
C TYR A 151 11.40 7.21 -8.04
N LEU A 152 11.96 6.83 -9.20
CA LEU A 152 11.60 7.42 -10.49
C LEU A 152 10.09 7.34 -10.77
N SER A 153 9.46 6.22 -10.41
CA SER A 153 8.01 6.05 -10.55
C SER A 153 7.23 6.99 -9.63
N THR A 154 7.77 7.34 -8.45
CA THR A 154 7.13 8.36 -7.58
C THR A 154 7.21 9.76 -8.18
N LEU A 155 8.31 10.10 -8.87
CA LEU A 155 8.47 11.37 -9.56
C LEU A 155 7.50 11.48 -10.74
N ILE A 156 7.47 10.46 -11.60
CA ILE A 156 6.54 10.41 -12.74
C ILE A 156 5.09 10.55 -12.26
N ARG A 157 4.71 9.78 -11.23
CA ARG A 157 3.36 9.86 -10.65
C ARG A 157 3.02 11.26 -10.13
N TYR A 158 3.99 11.96 -9.55
CA TYR A 158 3.79 13.33 -9.10
C TYR A 158 3.52 14.27 -10.28
N GLU A 159 4.36 14.26 -11.31
CA GLU A 159 4.20 15.13 -12.48
C GLU A 159 2.90 14.84 -13.24
N GLU A 160 2.53 13.56 -13.39
CA GLU A 160 1.25 13.18 -14.00
C GLU A 160 0.04 13.70 -13.23
N LEU A 161 0.08 13.64 -11.89
CA LEU A 161 -0.98 14.21 -11.05
C LEU A 161 -0.95 15.74 -11.07
N TYR A 162 0.22 16.36 -11.14
CA TYR A 162 0.40 17.81 -11.17
C TYR A 162 -0.22 18.42 -12.43
N GLY A 163 0.00 17.77 -13.59
CA GLY A 163 -0.61 18.17 -14.86
C GLY A 163 -2.14 18.04 -14.89
N VAL A 164 -2.75 17.18 -14.06
CA VAL A 164 -4.21 17.00 -13.97
C VAL A 164 -4.83 17.90 -12.90
N ASN A 165 -4.26 17.92 -11.70
CA ASN A 165 -4.74 18.71 -10.57
C ASN A 165 -3.59 19.06 -9.62
N ARG A 166 -3.03 20.26 -9.80
CA ARG A 166 -1.92 20.80 -9.00
C ARG A 166 -2.14 20.74 -7.50
N ASN A 167 -3.38 20.94 -7.04
CA ASN A 167 -3.68 20.96 -5.60
C ASN A 167 -3.68 19.55 -4.98
N GLN A 168 -3.93 18.51 -5.78
CA GLN A 168 -3.92 17.12 -5.30
C GLN A 168 -2.57 16.42 -5.52
N ALA A 169 -1.69 16.97 -6.35
CA ALA A 169 -0.38 16.41 -6.60
C ALA A 169 0.51 16.51 -5.36
N ARG A 170 0.95 15.35 -4.88
CA ARG A 170 1.85 15.26 -3.71
C ARG A 170 3.08 14.47 -4.06
N ALA A 171 4.22 15.12 -3.92
CA ALA A 171 5.51 14.45 -4.03
C ALA A 171 5.64 13.42 -2.90
N THR A 172 6.32 12.31 -3.18
CA THR A 172 6.78 11.41 -2.13
C THR A 172 8.14 11.91 -1.68
N PRO A 173 8.32 12.39 -0.43
CA PRO A 173 9.64 12.79 0.06
C PRO A 173 10.63 11.63 -0.10
N LYS A 174 11.81 11.91 -0.67
CA LYS A 174 12.83 10.87 -0.91
C LYS A 174 13.20 10.16 0.38
N GLU A 175 13.31 10.89 1.48
CA GLU A 175 13.57 10.35 2.82
C GLU A 175 12.54 9.28 3.23
N HIS A 176 11.25 9.50 2.94
CA HIS A 176 10.19 8.53 3.24
C HIS A 176 10.28 7.27 2.38
N HIS A 177 10.72 7.41 1.13
CA HIS A 177 10.97 6.30 0.22
C HIS A 177 12.20 5.50 0.68
N ASP A 178 13.33 6.18 0.86
CA ASP A 178 14.61 5.57 1.24
C ASP A 178 14.54 4.92 2.61
N PHE A 179 13.79 5.51 3.55
CA PHE A 179 13.54 4.87 4.83
C PHE A 179 12.92 3.48 4.65
N ILE A 180 11.95 3.31 3.75
CA ILE A 180 11.35 2.00 3.49
C ILE A 180 12.38 1.08 2.84
N VAL A 181 13.14 1.55 1.83
CA VAL A 181 14.19 0.77 1.17
C VAL A 181 15.17 0.19 2.21
N ASN A 182 15.65 1.03 3.12
CA ASN A 182 16.67 0.67 4.10
C ASN A 182 16.16 -0.30 5.18
N HIS A 183 14.86 -0.32 5.46
CA HIS A 183 14.29 -1.15 6.53
C HIS A 183 13.50 -2.36 6.02
N LEU A 184 13.10 -2.39 4.74
CA LEU A 184 12.20 -3.43 4.22
C LEU A 184 12.78 -4.84 4.36
N VAL A 185 14.08 -5.02 4.09
CA VAL A 185 14.78 -6.30 4.23
C VAL A 185 14.78 -6.75 5.69
N ASP A 186 15.23 -5.89 6.60
CA ASP A 186 15.36 -6.22 8.02
C ASP A 186 14.01 -6.42 8.70
N ASN A 187 13.00 -5.61 8.34
CA ASN A 187 11.63 -5.79 8.82
C ASN A 187 11.04 -7.12 8.32
N THR A 188 11.30 -7.49 7.07
CA THR A 188 10.84 -8.79 6.54
C THR A 188 11.50 -9.94 7.28
N ARG A 189 12.82 -9.87 7.52
CA ARG A 189 13.54 -10.88 8.30
C ARG A 189 12.97 -11.05 9.70
N GLN A 190 12.73 -9.93 10.40
CA GLN A 190 12.12 -9.97 11.73
C GLN A 190 10.70 -10.55 11.71
N LEU A 191 9.90 -10.25 10.69
CA LEU A 191 8.55 -10.80 10.54
C LEU A 191 8.58 -12.31 10.22
N GLU A 192 9.57 -12.78 9.46
CA GLU A 192 9.85 -14.22 9.25
C GLU A 192 10.22 -14.92 10.56
N GLU A 193 11.17 -14.35 11.32
CA GLU A 193 11.63 -14.91 12.61
C GLU A 193 10.52 -14.99 13.65
N LEU A 194 9.59 -14.03 13.63
CA LEU A 194 8.40 -14.04 14.49
C LEU A 194 7.33 -15.04 14.04
N ALA A 195 7.48 -15.65 12.86
CA ALA A 195 6.54 -16.62 12.26
C ALA A 195 5.07 -16.13 12.28
N ILE A 196 4.87 -14.83 12.02
CA ILE A 196 3.56 -14.19 12.11
C ILE A 196 2.67 -14.53 10.91
N PHE A 197 3.24 -14.75 9.74
CA PHE A 197 2.49 -14.98 8.51
C PHE A 197 2.51 -16.45 8.11
N GLU A 198 1.37 -16.99 7.71
CA GLU A 198 1.26 -18.36 7.17
C GLU A 198 1.94 -18.49 5.80
N ARG A 199 1.97 -17.40 5.02
CA ARG A 199 2.58 -17.36 3.70
C ARG A 199 3.17 -15.98 3.41
N ILE A 200 4.38 -15.95 2.86
CA ILE A 200 5.04 -14.74 2.38
C ILE A 200 5.32 -14.90 0.89
N GLN A 201 4.88 -13.93 0.09
CA GLN A 201 5.08 -13.92 -1.36
C GLN A 201 5.76 -12.63 -1.79
N ILE A 202 6.70 -12.72 -2.74
CA ILE A 202 7.37 -11.55 -3.32
C ILE A 202 7.08 -11.51 -4.82
N TYR A 203 6.58 -10.36 -5.27
CA TYR A 203 6.21 -10.12 -6.67
C TYR A 203 7.08 -9.03 -7.30
N GLN A 204 7.25 -9.14 -8.63
CA GLN A 204 7.78 -8.07 -9.47
C GLN A 204 6.70 -7.42 -10.34
N ARG A 205 7.04 -6.31 -11.00
CA ARG A 205 6.11 -5.47 -11.77
C ARG A 205 5.46 -6.18 -12.96
N ASP A 206 6.11 -7.20 -13.52
CA ASP A 206 5.61 -8.03 -14.61
C ASP A 206 4.56 -9.08 -14.17
N ARG A 207 4.27 -9.14 -12.86
CA ARG A 207 3.39 -10.10 -12.17
C ARG A 207 4.02 -11.46 -11.87
N SER A 208 5.31 -11.63 -12.11
CA SER A 208 6.02 -12.83 -11.66
C SER A 208 6.03 -12.91 -10.13
N CYS A 209 5.81 -14.12 -9.61
CA CYS A 209 6.06 -14.46 -8.21
C CYS A 209 7.48 -14.99 -8.14
N ILE A 210 8.39 -14.21 -7.55
CA ILE A 210 9.82 -14.56 -7.47
C ILE A 210 10.12 -15.40 -6.23
N TYR A 211 9.23 -15.34 -5.24
CA TYR A 211 9.36 -16.09 -4.00
C TYR A 211 7.99 -16.43 -3.44
N ASP A 212 7.86 -17.63 -2.89
CA ASP A 212 6.73 -18.10 -2.12
C ASP A 212 7.17 -19.00 -0.98
N SER A 213 6.95 -18.59 0.27
CA SER A 213 7.37 -19.37 1.44
C SER A 213 6.69 -20.73 1.57
N GLY A 214 5.62 -21.00 0.81
CA GLY A 214 5.00 -22.32 0.71
C GLY A 214 5.77 -23.31 -0.19
N GLU A 215 6.66 -22.81 -1.05
CA GLU A 215 7.42 -23.60 -2.03
C GLU A 215 8.94 -23.48 -1.81
N ASP A 216 9.39 -22.27 -1.48
CA ASP A 216 10.80 -21.93 -1.30
C ASP A 216 11.26 -22.14 0.14
N LYS A 217 12.52 -22.58 0.30
CA LYS A 217 13.16 -22.79 1.62
C LYS A 217 14.12 -21.69 2.02
N ILE A 218 14.41 -20.77 1.11
CA ILE A 218 15.27 -19.60 1.38
C ILE A 218 14.48 -18.53 2.12
N SER A 219 15.16 -17.60 2.78
CA SER A 219 14.50 -16.47 3.44
C SER A 219 13.99 -15.46 2.41
N ALA A 220 12.76 -15.00 2.60
CA ALA A 220 12.16 -13.89 1.86
C ALA A 220 13.05 -12.64 1.93
N ALA A 221 13.64 -12.35 3.09
CA ALA A 221 14.56 -11.23 3.25
C ALA A 221 15.82 -11.35 2.37
N THR A 222 16.36 -12.56 2.16
CA THR A 222 17.47 -12.78 1.23
C THR A 222 17.06 -12.46 -0.20
N VAL A 223 15.90 -12.97 -0.65
CA VAL A 223 15.39 -12.67 -2.01
C VAL A 223 15.12 -11.17 -2.18
N LEU A 224 14.53 -10.51 -1.18
CA LEU A 224 14.34 -9.06 -1.21
C LEU A 224 15.65 -8.31 -1.33
N HIS A 225 16.68 -8.69 -0.56
CA HIS A 225 17.99 -8.05 -0.64
C HIS A 225 18.53 -8.10 -2.07
N ASP A 226 18.49 -9.25 -2.72
CA ASP A 226 19.00 -9.42 -4.09
C ASP A 226 18.16 -8.63 -5.13
N LEU A 227 16.84 -8.60 -4.96
CA LEU A 227 15.97 -7.79 -5.82
C LEU A 227 16.29 -6.29 -5.70
N LEU A 228 16.53 -5.80 -4.49
CA LEU A 228 16.79 -4.38 -4.24
C LEU A 228 18.22 -3.96 -4.59
N PHE A 229 19.20 -4.78 -4.23
CA PHE A 229 20.62 -4.39 -4.21
C PHE A 229 21.53 -5.28 -5.05
N GLY A 230 21.01 -6.37 -5.62
CA GLY A 230 21.75 -7.21 -6.56
C GLY A 230 21.95 -6.55 -7.93
N GLU A 231 22.51 -7.30 -8.87
CA GLU A 231 22.76 -6.81 -10.23
C GLU A 231 21.48 -6.40 -10.96
N TRP A 232 21.63 -5.45 -11.89
CA TRP A 232 20.56 -4.99 -12.76
C TRP A 232 20.44 -5.87 -14.00
N ASN A 233 19.23 -6.38 -14.25
CA ASN A 233 18.94 -7.09 -15.49
C ASN A 233 18.63 -6.12 -16.64
N GLN A 234 18.53 -6.66 -17.86
CA GLN A 234 18.31 -5.85 -19.06
C GLN A 234 16.95 -5.12 -19.05
N VAL A 235 15.90 -5.78 -18.55
CA VAL A 235 14.55 -5.19 -18.45
C VAL A 235 14.56 -4.00 -17.49
N GLU A 236 15.22 -4.12 -16.33
CA GLU A 236 15.34 -3.02 -15.36
C GLU A 236 16.08 -1.82 -15.96
N LYS A 237 17.17 -2.04 -16.71
CA LYS A 237 17.92 -0.98 -17.39
C LYS A 237 17.08 -0.26 -18.44
N GLU A 238 16.30 -1.01 -19.23
CA GLU A 238 15.39 -0.44 -20.22
C GLU A 238 14.25 0.34 -19.57
N MET A 239 13.70 -0.16 -18.46
CA MET A 239 12.69 0.53 -17.66
C MET A 239 13.21 1.85 -17.09
N LEU A 240 14.47 1.88 -16.63
CA LEU A 240 15.09 3.12 -16.14
C LEU A 240 15.17 4.15 -17.26
N LYS A 241 15.72 3.76 -18.42
CA LYS A 241 15.85 4.64 -19.59
C LYS A 241 14.48 5.19 -20.02
N SER A 242 13.48 4.34 -20.17
CA SER A 242 12.13 4.74 -20.57
C SER A 242 11.48 5.65 -19.53
N GLY A 243 11.67 5.38 -18.24
CA GLY A 243 11.17 6.23 -17.16
C GLY A 243 11.82 7.61 -17.15
N GLU A 244 13.14 7.70 -17.39
CA GLU A 244 13.86 8.98 -17.46
C GLU A 244 13.45 9.81 -18.68
N GLU A 245 13.21 9.16 -19.82
CA GLU A 245 12.61 9.80 -21.00
C GLU A 245 11.20 10.33 -20.68
N ARG A 246 10.36 9.51 -20.05
CA ARG A 246 9.01 9.90 -19.65
C ARG A 246 9.00 11.07 -18.66
N LEU A 247 9.87 11.05 -17.66
CA LEU A 247 9.97 12.14 -16.68
C LEU A 247 10.40 13.43 -17.35
N ARG A 248 11.41 13.39 -18.24
CA ARG A 248 11.85 14.56 -19.03
C ARG A 248 10.70 15.14 -19.86
N ASP A 249 9.93 14.28 -20.52
CA ASP A 249 8.78 14.71 -21.32
C ASP A 249 7.70 15.40 -20.49
N LEU A 250 7.48 14.96 -19.25
CA LEU A 250 6.50 15.57 -18.34
C LEU A 250 7.01 16.93 -17.83
N THR A 251 8.25 16.99 -17.35
CA THR A 251 8.83 18.24 -16.80
C THR A 251 9.01 19.33 -17.86
N ASN A 252 9.25 18.95 -19.13
CA ASN A 252 9.39 19.92 -20.23
C ASN A 252 8.05 20.53 -20.66
N ARG A 253 6.92 19.84 -20.42
CA ARG A 253 5.58 20.36 -20.76
C ARG A 253 5.11 21.47 -19.82
N ASP A 254 5.51 21.40 -18.55
CA ASP A 254 5.14 22.38 -17.53
C ASP A 254 6.05 23.63 -17.50
N GLY A 255 7.07 23.68 -18.36
CA GLY A 255 7.98 24.81 -18.56
C GLY A 255 7.59 25.78 -19.69
N CYS A 256 6.42 25.61 -20.32
CA CYS A 256 5.85 26.51 -21.34
C CYS A 256 4.59 27.22 -20.83
#